data_AF-A0A6P1TST0-F1
#
_entry.id   AF-A0A6P1TST0-F1
#
_cell.length_a   1.000
_cell.length_b   1.000
_cell.length_c   1.000
_cell.angle_alpha   90.00
_cell.angle_beta   90.00
_cell.angle_gamma   90.00
#
_symmetry.space_group_name_H-M   'P 1'
#
loop_
_entity.id
_entity.type
_entity.pdbx_description
1 polymer ?
#
loop_
_entity_poly.entity_id
_entity_poly.type
_entity_poly.pdbx_seq_one_letter_code
_entity_poly.pdbx_strand_id
1 'polypeptide(L)'
;MNKNMKTICKDIQKGVNLDFNIPQYFNRLVTLYEQYAKIKFSMLYYTFYENYAEDNKSRPVEEEALLKEMNQIVRDNLLNNFSGETMETGVKELDSIRNTIISRMKILTAYTDIFQVYEYIFNRIEYNYEDKIDEIDDEAFVSEVISYIFDTKDNVIINEKIKEVIGQLPVRLTKSRYFDLVKDSLTIYKGADRSSLDSYLYMIKTGAMLYEQEDMDTAYPHLYNLRKELETLDYKNLTKEEYLSYTEKIDEAAFFINSSVDYYYGLQECVNHLYVMLILAPYAYMEGYRIEGPQGEMKFLLLPADEDNCKKLIHDINQHFFAEKKVPLEKETEEKLTYTEGRQELMTEEIQSLEAYFYDIKSEHVKMIESLMLGPLFHCLNTAQNLLGTSLFVELDRIMENKLVDEEYLLNAQNELILKLSDLFRKNSKYVNRGVMANTINKMPVFFQSVNDVTDYIKNTLEQCHDKAEKTACINIIRSLYEN
;
A
#
# COMPACT_ATOMS: atom_id res chain seq x y z
N MET A 1 -3.61 -19.45 -22.88
CA MET A 1 -4.75 -19.13 -23.77
C MET A 1 -4.82 -20.08 -24.97
N ASN A 2 -6.00 -20.63 -25.28
CA ASN A 2 -6.20 -21.56 -26.41
C ASN A 2 -6.29 -20.85 -27.79
N LYS A 3 -6.25 -21.64 -28.88
CA LYS A 3 -6.20 -21.11 -30.26
C LYS A 3 -7.46 -20.34 -30.67
N ASN A 4 -8.63 -20.81 -30.22
CA ASN A 4 -9.92 -20.18 -30.50
C ASN A 4 -9.98 -18.78 -29.85
N MET A 5 -9.71 -18.70 -28.54
CA MET A 5 -9.74 -17.43 -27.81
C MET A 5 -8.71 -16.42 -28.33
N LYS A 6 -7.52 -16.90 -28.74
CA LYS A 6 -6.51 -16.05 -29.39
C LYS A 6 -7.00 -15.45 -30.73
N THR A 7 -7.88 -16.16 -31.43
CA THR A 7 -8.49 -15.67 -32.68
C THR A 7 -9.52 -14.60 -32.37
N ILE A 8 -10.42 -14.86 -31.41
CA ILE A 8 -11.42 -13.89 -30.91
C ILE A 8 -10.73 -12.58 -30.49
N CYS A 9 -9.69 -12.66 -29.66
CA CYS A 9 -8.96 -11.47 -29.18
C CYS A 9 -8.33 -10.65 -30.32
N LYS A 10 -7.74 -11.33 -31.32
CA LYS A 10 -7.15 -10.67 -32.50
C LYS A 10 -8.18 -10.04 -33.41
N ASP A 11 -9.36 -10.64 -33.53
CA ASP A 11 -10.43 -10.10 -34.34
C ASP A 11 -11.03 -8.85 -33.68
N ILE A 12 -11.15 -8.86 -32.34
CA ILE A 12 -11.52 -7.66 -31.56
C ILE A 12 -10.54 -6.51 -31.83
N GLN A 13 -9.23 -6.74 -31.68
CA GLN A 13 -8.21 -5.71 -31.97
C GLN A 13 -8.28 -5.14 -33.39
N LYS A 14 -8.79 -5.91 -34.35
CA LYS A 14 -8.95 -5.47 -35.74
C LYS A 14 -10.31 -4.84 -36.03
N GLY A 15 -11.21 -4.77 -35.04
CA GLY A 15 -12.56 -4.26 -35.22
C GLY A 15 -13.49 -5.20 -35.99
N VAL A 16 -13.21 -6.52 -36.00
CA VAL A 16 -13.93 -7.51 -36.82
C VAL A 16 -14.93 -8.30 -35.98
N ASN A 17 -16.17 -8.41 -36.47
CA ASN A 17 -17.28 -9.18 -35.84
C ASN A 17 -17.44 -8.88 -34.34
N LEU A 18 -17.35 -7.61 -33.96
CA LEU A 18 -17.34 -7.18 -32.56
C LEU A 18 -18.60 -7.59 -31.80
N ASP A 19 -19.74 -7.66 -32.48
CA ASP A 19 -21.04 -8.10 -31.95
C ASP A 19 -21.05 -9.57 -31.52
N PHE A 20 -20.24 -10.40 -32.17
CA PHE A 20 -20.08 -11.81 -31.81
C PHE A 20 -18.90 -12.04 -30.86
N ASN A 21 -17.79 -11.33 -31.06
CA ASN A 21 -16.54 -11.59 -30.37
C ASN A 21 -16.47 -10.98 -28.96
N ILE A 22 -16.99 -9.76 -28.75
CA ILE A 22 -16.98 -9.11 -27.43
C ILE A 22 -17.75 -9.92 -26.39
N PRO A 23 -18.99 -10.41 -26.64
CA PRO A 23 -19.71 -11.22 -25.66
C PRO A 23 -18.96 -12.49 -25.24
N GLN A 24 -18.34 -13.19 -26.20
CA GLN A 24 -17.56 -14.40 -25.90
C GLN A 24 -16.32 -14.10 -25.07
N TYR A 25 -15.63 -13.00 -25.39
CA TYR A 25 -14.50 -12.53 -24.62
C TYR A 25 -14.90 -12.15 -23.19
N PHE A 26 -15.99 -11.41 -22.99
CA PHE A 26 -16.50 -11.07 -21.65
C PHE A 26 -16.91 -12.31 -20.87
N ASN A 27 -17.66 -13.24 -21.47
CA ASN A 27 -18.02 -14.50 -20.80
C ASN A 27 -16.78 -15.28 -20.34
N ARG A 28 -15.71 -15.28 -21.14
CA ARG A 28 -14.44 -15.90 -20.79
C ARG A 28 -13.81 -15.23 -19.58
N LEU A 29 -13.72 -13.90 -19.60
CA LEU A 29 -13.06 -13.12 -18.55
C LEU A 29 -13.85 -13.18 -17.22
N VAL A 30 -15.18 -13.10 -17.27
CA VAL A 30 -16.06 -13.25 -16.09
C VAL A 30 -15.79 -14.57 -15.40
N THR A 31 -15.78 -15.67 -16.16
CA THR A 31 -15.62 -17.00 -15.58
C THR A 31 -14.23 -17.18 -14.95
N LEU A 32 -13.20 -16.61 -15.56
CA LEU A 32 -11.84 -16.65 -15.02
C LEU A 32 -11.70 -15.83 -13.75
N TYR A 33 -12.16 -14.58 -13.74
CA TYR A 33 -12.11 -13.73 -12.55
C TYR A 33 -12.90 -14.29 -11.39
N GLU A 34 -14.09 -14.83 -11.65
CA GLU A 34 -14.96 -15.38 -10.61
C GLU A 34 -14.34 -16.61 -9.94
N GLN A 35 -13.81 -17.56 -10.74
CA GLN A 35 -13.17 -18.75 -10.20
C GLN A 35 -11.83 -18.45 -9.52
N TYR A 36 -11.05 -17.53 -10.09
CA TYR A 36 -9.82 -17.06 -9.47
C TYR A 36 -10.12 -16.44 -8.10
N ALA A 37 -11.15 -15.58 -8.03
CA ALA A 37 -11.57 -14.97 -6.78
C ALA A 37 -12.02 -15.99 -5.75
N LYS A 38 -12.78 -17.03 -6.13
CA LYS A 38 -13.14 -18.15 -5.24
C LYS A 38 -11.93 -18.84 -4.63
N ILE A 39 -10.97 -19.25 -5.47
CA ILE A 39 -9.77 -19.97 -5.00
C ILE A 39 -8.94 -19.08 -4.07
N LYS A 40 -8.66 -17.84 -4.50
CA LYS A 40 -7.90 -16.88 -3.70
C LYS A 40 -8.60 -16.58 -2.38
N PHE A 41 -9.90 -16.33 -2.40
CA PHE A 41 -10.68 -16.08 -1.19
C PHE A 41 -10.59 -17.25 -0.22
N SER A 42 -10.73 -18.50 -0.67
CA SER A 42 -10.59 -19.67 0.20
C SER A 42 -9.22 -19.74 0.91
N MET A 43 -8.13 -19.47 0.18
CA MET A 43 -6.77 -19.48 0.76
C MET A 43 -6.51 -18.30 1.69
N LEU A 44 -6.94 -17.10 1.29
CA LEU A 44 -6.76 -15.86 2.05
C LEU A 44 -7.59 -15.90 3.34
N TYR A 45 -8.82 -16.38 3.27
CA TYR A 45 -9.70 -16.50 4.42
C TYR A 45 -9.18 -17.52 5.44
N TYR A 46 -8.59 -18.63 4.97
CA TYR A 46 -7.86 -19.58 5.81
C TYR A 46 -6.68 -18.89 6.52
N THR A 47 -5.78 -18.28 5.74
CA THR A 47 -4.56 -17.65 6.26
C THR A 47 -4.88 -16.54 7.25
N PHE A 48 -5.89 -15.73 6.92
CA PHE A 48 -6.36 -14.67 7.78
C PHE A 48 -6.93 -15.20 9.10
N TYR A 49 -7.71 -16.29 9.07
CA TYR A 49 -8.20 -16.92 10.29
C TYR A 49 -7.08 -17.47 11.16
N GLU A 50 -6.13 -18.22 10.59
CA GLU A 50 -5.01 -18.79 11.35
C GLU A 50 -4.21 -17.68 12.04
N ASN A 51 -3.83 -16.63 11.30
CA ASN A 51 -3.13 -15.48 11.87
C ASN A 51 -3.96 -14.80 12.98
N TYR A 52 -5.28 -14.66 12.77
CA TYR A 52 -6.19 -14.07 13.75
C TYR A 52 -6.38 -14.94 14.99
N ALA A 53 -6.38 -16.27 14.85
CA ALA A 53 -6.54 -17.21 15.97
C ALA A 53 -5.26 -17.37 16.80
N GLU A 54 -4.09 -17.26 16.17
CA GLU A 54 -2.78 -17.23 16.84
C GLU A 54 -2.54 -15.91 17.58
N ASP A 55 -3.10 -14.81 17.06
CA ASP A 55 -2.99 -13.49 17.66
C ASP A 55 -3.84 -13.38 18.93
N ASN A 56 -3.21 -13.58 20.08
CA ASN A 56 -3.84 -13.49 21.40
C ASN A 56 -4.11 -12.04 21.86
N LYS A 57 -3.99 -11.05 20.98
CA LYS A 57 -4.16 -9.64 21.32
C LYS A 57 -5.62 -9.23 21.32
N SER A 58 -5.97 -8.35 22.26
CA SER A 58 -7.24 -7.64 22.21
C SER A 58 -7.23 -6.68 21.01
N ARG A 59 -8.17 -6.85 20.08
CA ARG A 59 -8.33 -5.96 18.94
C ARG A 59 -9.27 -4.79 19.26
N PRO A 60 -9.11 -3.63 18.61
CA PRO A 60 -10.07 -2.54 18.65
C PRO A 60 -11.48 -3.01 18.27
N VAL A 61 -12.50 -2.46 18.95
CA VAL A 61 -13.92 -2.81 18.71
C VAL A 61 -14.35 -2.58 17.26
N GLU A 62 -13.78 -1.56 16.61
CA GLU A 62 -14.06 -1.25 15.21
C GLU A 62 -13.49 -2.29 14.24
N GLU A 63 -12.29 -2.80 14.50
CA GLU A 63 -11.71 -3.91 13.72
C GLU A 63 -12.62 -5.14 13.80
N GLU A 64 -13.02 -5.53 15.02
CA GLU A 64 -13.95 -6.63 15.26
C GLU A 64 -15.31 -6.46 14.57
N ALA A 65 -15.83 -5.23 14.53
CA ALA A 65 -17.09 -4.94 13.85
C ALA A 65 -16.98 -5.19 12.34
N LEU A 66 -15.92 -4.68 11.69
CA LEU A 66 -15.69 -4.88 10.26
C LEU A 66 -15.54 -6.37 9.90
N LEU A 67 -14.80 -7.12 10.71
CA LEU A 67 -14.65 -8.56 10.52
C LEU A 67 -15.97 -9.30 10.66
N LYS A 68 -16.76 -8.95 11.69
CA LYS A 68 -18.08 -9.55 11.90
C LYS A 68 -19.02 -9.26 10.73
N GLU A 69 -19.04 -8.04 10.22
CA GLU A 69 -19.82 -7.66 9.04
C GLU A 69 -19.40 -8.47 7.81
N MET A 70 -18.10 -8.54 7.50
CA MET A 70 -17.60 -9.36 6.38
C MET A 70 -18.00 -10.84 6.53
N ASN A 71 -17.85 -11.41 7.72
CA ASN A 71 -18.24 -12.80 7.99
C ASN A 71 -19.75 -13.04 7.87
N GLN A 72 -20.57 -12.03 8.17
CA GLN A 72 -22.01 -12.09 7.97
C GLN A 72 -22.34 -12.09 6.46
N ILE A 73 -21.65 -11.27 5.66
CA ILE A 73 -21.80 -11.25 4.20
C ILE A 73 -21.44 -12.61 3.59
N VAL A 74 -20.35 -13.24 4.05
CA VAL A 74 -19.96 -14.62 3.65
C VAL A 74 -21.10 -15.59 3.91
N ARG A 75 -21.66 -15.57 5.13
CA ARG A 75 -22.75 -16.47 5.53
C ARG A 75 -23.99 -16.27 4.67
N ASP A 76 -24.39 -15.02 4.47
CA ASP A 76 -25.64 -14.70 3.80
C ASP A 76 -25.59 -14.89 2.29
N ASN A 77 -24.41 -14.70 1.67
CA ASN A 77 -24.28 -14.73 0.21
C ASN A 77 -23.66 -16.03 -0.33
N LEU A 78 -22.77 -16.68 0.41
CA LEU A 78 -22.06 -17.87 -0.07
C LEU A 78 -22.59 -19.18 0.53
N LEU A 79 -23.13 -19.14 1.75
CA LEU A 79 -23.51 -20.35 2.50
C LEU A 79 -25.04 -20.55 2.58
N ASN A 80 -25.81 -19.47 2.45
CA ASN A 80 -27.27 -19.52 2.40
C ASN A 80 -27.79 -19.61 0.95
N ASN A 81 -29.12 -19.73 0.81
CA ASN A 81 -29.76 -19.80 -0.50
C ASN A 81 -29.58 -18.49 -1.29
N PHE A 82 -29.38 -18.62 -2.60
CA PHE A 82 -29.22 -17.49 -3.50
C PHE A 82 -30.40 -16.51 -3.46
N SER A 83 -30.10 -15.23 -3.30
CA SER A 83 -31.04 -14.11 -3.36
C SER A 83 -30.34 -12.90 -3.98
N GLY A 84 -30.91 -12.36 -5.07
CA GLY A 84 -30.35 -11.20 -5.75
C GLY A 84 -30.34 -9.93 -4.88
N GLU A 85 -31.34 -9.76 -4.02
CA GLU A 85 -31.43 -8.63 -3.07
C GLU A 85 -30.35 -8.70 -1.99
N THR A 86 -30.09 -9.91 -1.48
CA THR A 86 -29.03 -10.16 -0.49
C THR A 86 -27.65 -9.89 -1.10
N MET A 87 -27.44 -10.28 -2.35
CA MET A 87 -26.20 -10.02 -3.09
C MET A 87 -25.97 -8.54 -3.37
N GLU A 88 -27.00 -7.79 -3.80
CA GLU A 88 -26.88 -6.35 -4.01
C GLU A 88 -26.56 -5.62 -2.70
N THR A 89 -27.18 -6.05 -1.59
CA THR A 89 -26.90 -5.52 -0.25
C THR A 89 -25.46 -5.83 0.18
N GLY A 90 -25.03 -7.09 0.02
CA GLY A 90 -23.67 -7.52 0.35
C GLY A 90 -22.60 -6.76 -0.45
N VAL A 91 -22.84 -6.45 -1.72
CA VAL A 91 -21.92 -5.62 -2.53
C VAL A 91 -21.77 -4.21 -1.95
N LYS A 92 -22.87 -3.57 -1.53
CA LYS A 92 -22.83 -2.22 -0.92
C LYS A 92 -22.12 -2.25 0.44
N GLU A 93 -22.35 -3.28 1.24
CA GLU A 93 -21.69 -3.45 2.54
C GLU A 93 -20.18 -3.69 2.37
N LEU A 94 -19.77 -4.52 1.40
CA LEU A 94 -18.34 -4.73 1.10
C LEU A 94 -17.66 -3.45 0.62
N ASP A 95 -18.33 -2.64 -0.19
CA ASP A 95 -17.82 -1.34 -0.61
C ASP A 95 -17.60 -0.40 0.58
N SER A 96 -18.55 -0.36 1.52
CA SER A 96 -18.44 0.40 2.78
C SER A 96 -17.29 -0.09 3.67
N ILE A 97 -17.19 -1.41 3.88
CA ILE A 97 -16.10 -2.03 4.65
C ILE A 97 -14.75 -1.64 4.04
N ARG A 98 -14.62 -1.80 2.72
CA ARG A 98 -13.42 -1.45 1.96
C ARG A 98 -13.02 0.01 2.10
N ASN A 99 -13.97 0.94 1.91
CA ASN A 99 -13.67 2.36 2.03
C ASN A 99 -13.27 2.75 3.46
N THR A 100 -13.85 2.08 4.46
CA THR A 100 -13.45 2.24 5.87
C THR A 100 -12.02 1.76 6.10
N ILE A 101 -11.67 0.57 5.60
CA ILE A 101 -10.30 0.02 5.71
C ILE A 101 -9.30 0.95 5.02
N ILE A 102 -9.59 1.43 3.80
CA ILE A 102 -8.72 2.37 3.07
C ILE A 102 -8.50 3.66 3.87
N SER A 103 -9.56 4.20 4.49
CA SER A 103 -9.45 5.39 5.35
C SER A 103 -8.55 5.12 6.57
N ARG A 104 -8.74 4.00 7.26
CA ARG A 104 -7.92 3.59 8.41
C ARG A 104 -6.44 3.40 8.03
N MET A 105 -6.18 2.77 6.88
CA MET A 105 -4.82 2.64 6.34
C MET A 105 -4.16 4.00 6.10
N LYS A 106 -4.87 4.96 5.50
CA LYS A 106 -4.33 6.33 5.31
C LYS A 106 -3.98 7.01 6.64
N ILE A 107 -4.80 6.82 7.67
CA ILE A 107 -4.54 7.36 9.02
C ILE A 107 -3.28 6.70 9.62
N LEU A 108 -3.18 5.37 9.57
CA LEU A 108 -2.03 4.62 10.08
C LEU A 108 -0.72 4.98 9.35
N THR A 109 -0.76 5.11 8.01
CA THR A 109 0.38 5.59 7.22
C THR A 109 0.80 7.00 7.64
N ALA A 110 -0.16 7.91 7.85
CA ALA A 110 0.14 9.26 8.31
C ALA A 110 0.79 9.27 9.70
N TYR A 111 0.33 8.44 10.64
CA TYR A 111 0.97 8.29 11.94
C TYR A 111 2.36 7.66 11.87
N THR A 112 2.57 6.72 10.94
CA THR A 112 3.90 6.14 10.68
C THR A 112 4.88 7.23 10.27
N ASP A 113 4.52 8.05 9.27
CA ASP A 113 5.36 9.17 8.81
C ASP A 113 5.62 10.21 9.92
N ILE A 114 4.62 10.47 10.77
CA ILE A 114 4.75 11.38 11.92
C ILE A 114 5.73 10.83 12.95
N PHE A 115 5.60 9.56 13.34
CA PHE A 115 6.47 8.98 14.37
C PHE A 115 7.89 8.76 13.87
N GLN A 116 8.12 8.52 12.56
CA GLN A 116 9.46 8.54 11.97
C GLN A 116 10.17 9.91 12.16
N VAL A 117 9.43 11.02 12.08
CA VAL A 117 10.00 12.35 12.36
C VAL A 117 10.44 12.47 13.81
N TYR A 118 9.65 11.93 14.74
CA TYR A 118 9.99 11.98 16.16
C TYR A 118 11.10 11.01 16.52
N GLU A 119 11.09 9.78 16.00
CA GLU A 119 12.17 8.80 16.10
C GLU A 119 13.50 9.42 15.64
N TYR A 120 13.50 10.11 14.49
CA TYR A 120 14.67 10.87 14.05
C TYR A 120 15.17 11.83 15.14
N ILE A 121 14.29 12.57 15.83
CA ILE A 121 14.69 13.51 16.88
C ILE A 121 15.28 12.78 18.09
N PHE A 122 14.64 11.70 18.56
CA PHE A 122 15.11 10.90 19.70
C PHE A 122 16.48 10.28 19.41
N ASN A 123 16.66 9.72 18.23
CA ASN A 123 17.93 9.17 17.79
C ASN A 123 19.07 10.21 17.87
N ARG A 124 18.81 11.48 17.56
CA ARG A 124 19.84 12.55 17.62
C ARG A 124 20.23 12.97 19.05
N ILE A 125 19.43 12.61 20.06
CA ILE A 125 19.70 12.96 21.46
C ILE A 125 20.07 11.76 22.34
N GLU A 126 19.96 10.53 21.82
CA GLU A 126 20.28 9.27 22.51
C GLU A 126 21.61 9.32 23.29
N TYR A 127 22.68 9.70 22.59
CA TYR A 127 24.04 9.72 23.14
C TYR A 127 24.28 10.82 24.20
N ASN A 128 23.31 11.70 24.46
CA ASN A 128 23.39 12.60 25.62
C ASN A 128 23.27 11.84 26.96
N TYR A 129 22.77 10.61 26.92
CA TYR A 129 22.50 9.78 28.09
C TYR A 129 23.47 8.60 28.24
N GLU A 130 24.48 8.52 27.36
CA GLU A 130 25.54 7.53 27.41
C GLU A 130 26.77 8.04 28.17
N ASP A 131 27.41 7.14 28.92
CA ASP A 131 28.58 7.48 29.74
C ASP A 131 29.87 7.62 28.92
N LYS A 132 29.91 7.04 27.71
CA LYS A 132 31.07 7.05 26.81
C LYS A 132 30.64 7.18 25.37
N ILE A 133 31.20 8.16 24.68
CA ILE A 133 31.05 8.36 23.25
C ILE A 133 32.41 8.08 22.61
N ASP A 134 32.46 7.17 21.64
CA ASP A 134 33.68 6.85 20.91
C ASP A 134 34.19 8.06 20.13
N GLU A 135 35.52 8.15 19.98
CA GLU A 135 36.12 9.19 19.16
C GLU A 135 35.98 8.80 17.69
N ILE A 136 35.40 9.71 16.90
CA ILE A 136 35.02 9.46 15.53
C ILE A 136 36.03 10.11 14.59
N ASP A 137 36.53 9.32 13.64
CA ASP A 137 37.28 9.80 12.49
C ASP A 137 36.33 10.13 11.33
N ASP A 138 36.04 11.42 11.16
CA ASP A 138 35.16 11.93 10.11
C ASP A 138 35.66 11.55 8.70
N GLU A 139 36.97 11.53 8.44
CA GLU A 139 37.52 11.23 7.11
C GLU A 139 37.41 9.74 6.77
N ALA A 140 37.70 8.88 7.75
CA ALA A 140 37.51 7.44 7.62
C ALA A 140 36.04 7.10 7.36
N PHE A 141 35.13 7.73 8.12
CA PHE A 141 33.69 7.51 7.95
C PHE A 141 33.18 8.01 6.59
N VAL A 142 33.58 9.20 6.13
CA VAL A 142 33.20 9.68 4.78
C VAL A 142 33.63 8.69 3.70
N SER A 143 34.84 8.14 3.81
CA SER A 143 35.35 7.13 2.88
C SER A 143 34.53 5.84 2.89
N GLU A 144 34.12 5.39 4.09
CA GLU A 144 33.25 4.24 4.32
C GLU A 144 31.88 4.44 3.64
N VAL A 145 31.22 5.58 3.88
CA VAL A 145 29.91 5.92 3.29
C VAL A 145 29.97 5.98 1.77
N ILE A 146 30.99 6.63 1.21
CA ILE A 146 31.16 6.74 -0.25
C ILE A 146 31.41 5.36 -0.87
N SER A 147 32.18 4.50 -0.21
CA SER A 147 32.36 3.12 -0.66
C SER A 147 31.05 2.35 -0.65
N TYR A 148 30.20 2.52 0.37
CA TYR A 148 28.89 1.89 0.44
C TYR A 148 27.93 2.36 -0.66
N ILE A 149 27.84 3.68 -0.88
CA ILE A 149 26.92 4.26 -1.87
C ILE A 149 27.26 3.77 -3.30
N PHE A 150 28.56 3.68 -3.62
CA PHE A 150 29.05 3.39 -4.96
C PHE A 150 29.66 1.98 -5.12
N ASP A 151 29.30 1.03 -4.25
CA ASP A 151 29.70 -0.38 -4.35
C ASP A 151 29.07 -1.11 -5.55
N THR A 152 28.00 -0.53 -6.11
CA THR A 152 27.23 -1.04 -7.24
C THR A 152 27.31 -0.07 -8.43
N LYS A 153 26.92 -0.57 -9.61
CA LYS A 153 26.81 0.22 -10.86
C LYS A 153 25.35 0.56 -11.20
N ASP A 154 24.39 0.09 -10.41
CA ASP A 154 22.98 0.38 -10.63
C ASP A 154 22.63 1.77 -10.08
N ASN A 155 22.33 2.70 -10.99
CA ASN A 155 22.00 4.07 -10.63
C ASN A 155 20.72 4.19 -9.78
N VAL A 156 19.78 3.25 -9.87
CA VAL A 156 18.57 3.26 -9.03
C VAL A 156 18.97 2.99 -7.60
N ILE A 157 19.73 1.93 -7.36
CA ILE A 157 20.25 1.54 -6.04
C ILE A 157 21.16 2.64 -5.47
N ILE A 158 22.06 3.19 -6.28
CA ILE A 158 22.92 4.32 -5.88
C ILE A 158 22.05 5.49 -5.38
N ASN A 159 20.99 5.85 -6.12
CA ASN A 159 20.12 6.95 -5.74
C ASN A 159 19.34 6.68 -4.45
N GLU A 160 18.91 5.44 -4.21
CA GLU A 160 18.27 5.02 -2.96
C GLU A 160 19.24 5.13 -1.79
N LYS A 161 20.46 4.58 -1.91
CA LYS A 161 21.52 4.69 -0.89
C LYS A 161 21.87 6.16 -0.57
N ILE A 162 21.96 7.01 -1.60
CA ILE A 162 22.18 8.45 -1.42
C ILE A 162 21.07 9.06 -0.56
N LYS A 163 19.80 8.78 -0.88
CA LYS A 163 18.64 9.32 -0.15
C LYS A 163 18.60 8.85 1.31
N GLU A 164 18.86 7.57 1.55
CA GLU A 164 18.93 6.99 2.90
C GLU A 164 20.00 7.68 3.75
N VAL A 165 21.23 7.77 3.22
CA VAL A 165 22.35 8.40 3.92
C VAL A 165 22.06 9.87 4.24
N ILE A 166 21.59 10.66 3.26
CA ILE A 166 21.28 12.08 3.48
C ILE A 166 20.17 12.25 4.52
N GLY A 167 19.15 11.38 4.49
CA GLY A 167 18.06 11.39 5.46
C GLY A 167 18.55 11.20 6.90
N GLN A 168 19.68 10.53 7.09
CA GLN A 168 20.26 10.29 8.41
C GLN A 168 21.31 11.33 8.83
N LEU A 169 21.86 12.13 7.92
CA LEU A 169 22.85 13.14 8.28
C LEU A 169 22.26 14.29 9.14
N PRO A 170 23.07 14.93 10.00
CA PRO A 170 22.65 16.11 10.73
C PRO A 170 22.12 17.20 9.80
N VAL A 171 20.89 17.66 9.97
CA VAL A 171 20.38 18.73 9.11
C VAL A 171 21.08 20.06 9.44
N ARG A 172 21.90 20.54 8.49
CA ARG A 172 22.65 21.81 8.55
C ARG A 172 22.28 22.77 7.39
N LEU A 173 21.03 22.69 6.93
CA LEU A 173 20.49 23.53 5.85
C LEU A 173 19.75 24.75 6.42
N THR A 174 19.84 25.89 5.72
CA THR A 174 18.99 27.04 6.02
C THR A 174 17.55 26.79 5.53
N LYS A 175 16.57 27.43 6.17
CA LYS A 175 15.16 27.33 5.75
C LYS A 175 14.97 27.72 4.27
N SER A 176 15.65 28.78 3.81
CA SER A 176 15.61 29.22 2.41
C SER A 176 16.13 28.12 1.48
N ARG A 177 17.31 27.57 1.78
CA ARG A 177 17.92 26.53 0.94
C ARG A 177 17.04 25.28 0.87
N TYR A 178 16.46 24.87 2.00
CA TYR A 178 15.52 23.75 2.04
C TYR A 178 14.27 24.02 1.18
N PHE A 179 13.68 25.22 1.26
CA PHE A 179 12.53 25.57 0.43
C PHE A 179 12.86 25.62 -1.06
N ASP A 180 14.07 26.04 -1.43
CA ASP A 180 14.52 25.98 -2.81
C ASP A 180 14.63 24.53 -3.30
N LEU A 181 15.21 23.63 -2.49
CA LEU A 181 15.26 22.19 -2.82
C LEU A 181 13.87 21.58 -3.00
N VAL A 182 12.92 21.92 -2.12
CA VAL A 182 11.52 21.49 -2.25
C VAL A 182 10.96 21.98 -3.59
N LYS A 183 11.09 23.26 -3.93
CA LYS A 183 10.55 23.80 -5.19
C LYS A 183 11.18 23.15 -6.42
N ASP A 184 12.51 23.01 -6.42
CA ASP A 184 13.26 22.37 -7.50
C ASP A 184 12.79 20.92 -7.69
N SER A 185 12.53 20.21 -6.59
CA SER A 185 12.02 18.84 -6.62
C SER A 185 10.62 18.70 -7.26
N LEU A 186 9.77 19.72 -7.20
CA LEU A 186 8.47 19.71 -7.91
C LEU A 186 8.64 20.02 -9.40
N THR A 187 9.69 20.73 -9.78
CA THR A 187 9.89 21.22 -11.16
C THR A 187 10.09 20.08 -12.16
N ILE A 188 10.57 18.92 -11.70
CA ILE A 188 10.74 17.73 -12.55
C ILE A 188 9.41 17.20 -13.12
N TYR A 189 8.28 17.57 -12.50
CA TYR A 189 6.95 17.13 -12.93
C TYR A 189 6.32 18.06 -13.97
N LYS A 190 7.01 19.13 -14.41
CA LYS A 190 6.50 20.02 -15.45
C LYS A 190 6.26 19.22 -16.75
N GLY A 191 5.03 19.25 -17.25
CA GLY A 191 4.61 18.50 -18.44
C GLY A 191 4.32 17.01 -18.19
N ALA A 192 4.47 16.51 -16.95
CA ALA A 192 4.00 15.18 -16.57
C ALA A 192 2.49 15.17 -16.29
N ASP A 193 1.90 14.01 -16.05
CA ASP A 193 0.50 13.90 -15.62
C ASP A 193 0.29 14.51 -14.23
N ARG A 194 -0.83 15.22 -14.04
CA ARG A 194 -1.15 15.83 -12.73
C ARG A 194 -1.20 14.81 -11.61
N SER A 195 -1.69 13.60 -11.87
CA SER A 195 -1.70 12.48 -10.92
C SER A 195 -0.31 12.12 -10.39
N SER A 196 0.74 12.26 -11.21
CA SER A 196 2.13 12.02 -10.79
C SER A 196 2.62 13.08 -9.82
N LEU A 197 2.30 14.36 -10.08
CA LEU A 197 2.62 15.45 -9.16
C LEU A 197 1.79 15.36 -7.87
N ASP A 198 0.51 14.99 -7.95
CA ASP A 198 -0.34 14.79 -6.78
C ASP A 198 0.20 13.68 -5.85
N SER A 199 0.66 12.58 -6.45
CA SER A 199 1.26 11.46 -5.70
C SER A 199 2.56 11.89 -5.01
N TYR A 200 3.38 12.68 -5.70
CA TYR A 200 4.59 13.26 -5.11
C TYR A 200 4.30 14.25 -3.98
N LEU A 201 3.31 15.14 -4.18
CA LEU A 201 2.85 16.08 -3.17
C LEU A 201 2.30 15.36 -1.94
N TYR A 202 1.56 14.26 -2.13
CA TYR A 202 1.08 13.42 -1.05
C TYR A 202 2.27 12.90 -0.20
N MET A 203 3.25 12.27 -0.84
CA MET A 203 4.45 11.74 -0.17
C MET A 203 5.22 12.82 0.61
N ILE A 204 5.39 14.02 0.04
CA ILE A 204 6.06 15.12 0.75
C ILE A 204 5.19 15.66 1.90
N LYS A 205 3.87 15.78 1.71
CA LYS A 205 2.95 16.27 2.75
C LYS A 205 2.88 15.30 3.94
N THR A 206 2.84 13.99 3.72
CA THR A 206 2.83 13.01 4.82
C THR A 206 4.16 13.03 5.57
N GLY A 207 5.30 12.95 4.87
CA GLY A 207 6.63 13.02 5.47
C GLY A 207 6.92 14.34 6.20
N ALA A 208 6.26 15.42 5.81
CA ALA A 208 6.34 16.72 6.48
C ALA A 208 5.36 16.90 7.65
N MET A 209 4.56 15.89 7.99
CA MET A 209 3.47 15.96 8.98
C MET A 209 2.40 17.02 8.64
N LEU A 210 2.22 17.32 7.35
CA LEU A 210 1.24 18.27 6.82
C LEU A 210 -0.03 17.60 6.29
N TYR A 211 0.00 16.28 6.12
CA TYR A 211 -1.17 15.52 5.71
C TYR A 211 -2.13 15.34 6.89
N GLU A 212 -3.40 15.64 6.66
CA GLU A 212 -4.48 15.42 7.61
C GLU A 212 -5.57 14.63 6.91
N GLN A 213 -5.99 13.53 7.53
CA GLN A 213 -7.13 12.71 7.12
C GLN A 213 -8.29 12.98 8.07
N GLU A 214 -9.51 12.91 7.57
CA GLU A 214 -10.70 12.91 8.42
C GLU A 214 -10.60 11.80 9.48
N ASP A 215 -11.12 12.06 10.68
CA ASP A 215 -11.08 11.16 11.83
C ASP A 215 -9.69 10.80 12.37
N MET A 216 -8.61 11.47 11.94
CA MET A 216 -7.28 11.17 12.44
C MET A 216 -7.17 11.32 13.97
N ASP A 217 -7.90 12.25 14.57
CA ASP A 217 -7.95 12.53 16.01
C ASP A 217 -8.88 11.59 16.79
N THR A 218 -9.92 11.06 16.14
CA THR A 218 -10.96 10.21 16.77
C THR A 218 -10.73 8.71 16.56
N ALA A 219 -10.15 8.30 15.44
CA ALA A 219 -9.94 6.89 15.08
C ALA A 219 -8.92 6.19 16.00
N TYR A 220 -7.82 6.88 16.30
CA TYR A 220 -6.77 6.37 17.18
C TYR A 220 -6.36 7.43 18.20
N PRO A 221 -7.18 7.67 19.25
CA PRO A 221 -6.93 8.74 20.20
C PRO A 221 -5.58 8.63 20.92
N HIS A 222 -5.09 7.41 21.14
CA HIS A 222 -3.79 7.17 21.77
C HIS A 222 -2.62 7.66 20.88
N LEU A 223 -2.65 7.42 19.56
CA LEU A 223 -1.65 7.92 18.62
C LEU A 223 -1.74 9.45 18.50
N TYR A 224 -2.97 9.99 18.45
CA TYR A 224 -3.20 11.43 18.42
C TYR A 224 -2.63 12.14 19.67
N ASN A 225 -2.89 11.58 20.85
CA ASN A 225 -2.40 12.13 22.12
C ASN A 225 -0.87 12.05 22.20
N LEU A 226 -0.27 10.92 21.79
CA LEU A 226 1.19 10.78 21.73
C LEU A 226 1.81 11.84 20.81
N ARG A 227 1.23 12.04 19.61
CA ARG A 227 1.66 13.12 18.70
C ARG A 227 1.61 14.49 19.39
N LYS A 228 0.54 14.80 20.14
CA LYS A 228 0.39 16.08 20.84
C LYS A 228 1.41 16.27 21.96
N GLU A 229 1.70 15.22 22.72
CA GLU A 229 2.76 15.22 23.73
C GLU A 229 4.12 15.54 23.07
N LEU A 230 4.45 14.82 21.99
CA LEU A 230 5.69 15.00 21.25
C LEU A 230 5.82 16.41 20.63
N GLU A 231 4.76 16.96 20.04
CA GLU A 231 4.75 18.33 19.47
C GLU A 231 5.18 19.40 20.49
N THR A 232 4.92 19.19 21.78
CA THR A 232 5.13 20.17 22.86
C THR A 232 6.36 19.89 23.73
N LEU A 233 7.08 18.82 23.46
CA LEU A 233 8.19 18.35 24.30
C LEU A 233 9.44 19.26 24.21
N ASP A 234 10.09 19.53 25.34
CA ASP A 234 11.37 20.26 25.36
C ASP A 234 12.56 19.32 25.16
N TYR A 235 12.80 18.96 23.90
CA TYR A 235 13.90 18.07 23.50
C TYR A 235 15.29 18.51 23.96
N LYS A 236 15.48 19.78 24.33
CA LYS A 236 16.78 20.28 24.76
C LYS A 236 17.12 19.85 26.19
N ASN A 237 16.11 19.71 27.05
CA ASN A 237 16.29 19.53 28.49
C ASN A 237 15.61 18.25 29.02
N LEU A 238 15.39 17.26 28.15
CA LEU A 238 14.84 15.95 28.52
C LEU A 238 15.74 15.23 29.53
N THR A 239 15.14 14.65 30.58
CA THR A 239 15.87 13.70 31.44
C THR A 239 16.04 12.34 30.75
N LYS A 240 16.93 11.50 31.28
CA LYS A 240 17.13 10.13 30.77
C LYS A 240 15.85 9.30 30.93
N GLU A 241 15.15 9.48 32.03
CA GLU A 241 13.89 8.78 32.32
C GLU A 241 12.78 9.20 31.35
N GLU A 242 12.67 10.50 31.05
CA GLU A 242 11.72 10.99 30.05
C GLU A 242 12.07 10.48 28.66
N TYR A 243 13.35 10.51 28.27
CA TYR A 243 13.83 9.96 27.00
C TYR A 243 13.43 8.48 26.82
N LEU A 244 13.74 7.64 27.83
CA LEU A 244 13.41 6.22 27.79
C LEU A 244 11.89 6.00 27.72
N SER A 245 11.12 6.76 28.49
CA SER A 245 9.65 6.64 28.50
C SER A 245 9.02 7.01 27.15
N TYR A 246 9.49 8.07 26.48
CA TYR A 246 8.94 8.44 25.17
C TYR A 246 9.41 7.51 24.05
N THR A 247 10.61 6.95 24.15
CA THR A 247 11.09 5.94 23.21
C THR A 247 10.20 4.69 23.29
N GLU A 248 9.92 4.20 24.51
CA GLU A 248 8.99 3.08 24.73
C GLU A 248 7.58 3.37 24.19
N LYS A 249 7.05 4.58 24.40
CA LYS A 249 5.75 4.98 23.82
C LYS A 249 5.75 5.00 22.28
N ILE A 250 6.85 5.42 21.65
CA ILE A 250 6.98 5.41 20.18
C ILE A 250 7.05 3.96 19.69
N ASP A 251 7.79 3.09 20.37
CA ASP A 251 7.88 1.65 20.03
C ASP A 251 6.52 0.96 20.18
N GLU A 252 5.78 1.24 21.25
CA GLU A 252 4.40 0.75 21.44
C GLU A 252 3.46 1.23 20.32
N ALA A 253 3.58 2.50 19.92
CA ALA A 253 2.80 3.06 18.81
C ALA A 253 3.16 2.40 17.48
N ALA A 254 4.44 2.18 17.20
CA ALA A 254 4.90 1.49 16.00
C ALA A 254 4.41 0.03 15.97
N PHE A 255 4.48 -0.67 17.10
CA PHE A 255 3.95 -2.03 17.23
C PHE A 255 2.44 -2.09 16.99
N PHE A 256 1.67 -1.16 17.57
CA PHE A 256 0.23 -1.06 17.33
C PHE A 256 -0.07 -0.82 15.85
N ILE A 257 0.60 0.17 15.23
CA ILE A 257 0.41 0.51 13.82
C ILE A 257 0.67 -0.71 12.94
N ASN A 258 1.80 -1.39 13.11
CA ASN A 258 2.14 -2.59 12.34
C ASN A 258 1.09 -3.69 12.51
N SER A 259 0.67 -3.95 13.75
CA SER A 259 -0.35 -4.95 14.06
C SER A 259 -1.71 -4.64 13.42
N SER A 260 -2.10 -3.36 13.32
CA SER A 260 -3.32 -2.94 12.63
C SER A 260 -3.15 -2.94 11.10
N VAL A 261 -1.98 -2.55 10.58
CA VAL A 261 -1.67 -2.62 9.13
C VAL A 261 -1.77 -4.07 8.63
N ASP A 262 -1.13 -5.02 9.31
CA ASP A 262 -1.17 -6.44 8.94
C ASP A 262 -2.61 -6.98 8.93
N TYR A 263 -3.39 -6.59 9.94
CA TYR A 263 -4.79 -6.95 10.05
C TYR A 263 -5.64 -6.39 8.90
N TYR A 264 -5.55 -5.09 8.63
CA TYR A 264 -6.31 -4.45 7.57
C TYR A 264 -5.89 -4.94 6.19
N TYR A 265 -4.62 -5.28 6.00
CA TYR A 265 -4.13 -5.88 4.77
C TYR A 265 -4.82 -7.22 4.49
N GLY A 266 -4.77 -8.16 5.44
CA GLY A 266 -5.40 -9.47 5.29
C GLY A 266 -6.93 -9.39 5.17
N LEU A 267 -7.58 -8.48 5.90
CA LEU A 267 -9.02 -8.26 5.78
C LEU A 267 -9.39 -7.67 4.41
N GLN A 268 -8.63 -6.70 3.90
CA GLN A 268 -8.88 -6.10 2.59
C GLN A 268 -8.71 -7.12 1.46
N GLU A 269 -7.73 -8.03 1.58
CA GLU A 269 -7.56 -9.14 0.64
C GLU A 269 -8.82 -10.02 0.59
N CYS A 270 -9.37 -10.39 1.74
CA CYS A 270 -10.62 -11.15 1.81
C CYS A 270 -11.79 -10.37 1.20
N VAL A 271 -11.96 -9.10 1.58
CA VAL A 271 -13.04 -8.22 1.12
C VAL A 271 -13.00 -8.05 -0.40
N ASN A 272 -11.84 -7.78 -0.99
CA ASN A 272 -11.72 -7.58 -2.44
C ASN A 272 -12.15 -8.82 -3.23
N HIS A 273 -11.67 -10.02 -2.84
CA HIS A 273 -12.00 -11.24 -3.56
C HIS A 273 -13.47 -11.63 -3.36
N LEU A 274 -14.03 -11.45 -2.16
CA LEU A 274 -15.45 -11.64 -1.90
C LEU A 274 -16.31 -10.69 -2.73
N TYR A 275 -15.90 -9.42 -2.85
CA TYR A 275 -16.59 -8.43 -3.68
C TYR A 275 -16.62 -8.89 -5.14
N VAL A 276 -15.48 -9.34 -5.69
CA VAL A 276 -15.41 -9.88 -7.05
C VAL A 276 -16.35 -11.07 -7.25
N MET A 277 -16.38 -12.00 -6.29
CA MET A 277 -17.30 -13.14 -6.32
C MET A 277 -18.76 -12.66 -6.41
N LEU A 278 -19.15 -11.67 -5.61
CA LEU A 278 -20.54 -11.18 -5.61
C LEU A 278 -20.92 -10.44 -6.89
N ILE A 279 -20.08 -9.56 -7.43
CA ILE A 279 -20.45 -8.80 -8.64
C ILE A 279 -20.45 -9.65 -9.91
N LEU A 280 -19.71 -10.75 -9.95
CA LEU A 280 -19.61 -11.61 -11.12
C LEU A 280 -20.53 -12.83 -11.10
N ALA A 281 -21.02 -13.27 -9.93
CA ALA A 281 -21.87 -14.47 -9.87
C ALA A 281 -23.13 -14.41 -10.77
N PRO A 282 -23.83 -13.27 -10.94
CA PRO A 282 -24.98 -13.20 -11.85
C PRO A 282 -24.65 -13.47 -13.32
N TYR A 283 -23.38 -13.33 -13.69
CA TYR A 283 -22.88 -13.47 -15.06
C TYR A 283 -22.08 -14.77 -15.28
N ALA A 284 -21.76 -15.49 -14.21
CA ALA A 284 -21.00 -16.74 -14.28
C ALA A 284 -21.92 -17.91 -14.68
N TYR A 285 -21.70 -18.49 -15.86
CA TYR A 285 -22.46 -19.63 -16.36
C TYR A 285 -21.66 -20.94 -16.31
N MET A 286 -22.29 -22.05 -15.90
CA MET A 286 -21.65 -23.38 -15.77
C MET A 286 -20.93 -23.88 -17.05
N GLU A 287 -21.40 -23.55 -18.25
CA GLU A 287 -20.69 -23.90 -19.50
C GLU A 287 -19.37 -23.14 -19.69
N GLY A 288 -19.26 -21.92 -19.13
CA GLY A 288 -18.05 -21.09 -19.18
C GLY A 288 -16.88 -21.64 -18.36
N TYR A 289 -17.14 -22.61 -17.48
CA TYR A 289 -16.12 -23.24 -16.63
C TYR A 289 -15.17 -24.14 -17.43
N ARG A 290 -15.49 -24.43 -18.70
CA ARG A 290 -14.74 -25.36 -19.54
C ARG A 290 -13.83 -24.63 -20.53
N ILE A 291 -12.64 -25.16 -20.73
CA ILE A 291 -11.59 -24.66 -21.62
C ILE A 291 -11.29 -25.72 -22.65
N GLU A 292 -11.22 -25.34 -23.92
CA GLU A 292 -10.74 -26.24 -24.96
C GLU A 292 -9.22 -26.42 -24.76
N GLY A 293 -8.83 -27.64 -24.39
CA GLY A 293 -7.46 -28.07 -24.24
C GLY A 293 -6.73 -28.16 -25.58
N PRO A 294 -5.41 -28.44 -25.56
CA PRO A 294 -4.59 -28.46 -26.77
C PRO A 294 -5.07 -29.46 -27.85
N GLN A 295 -5.86 -30.46 -27.47
CA GLN A 295 -6.36 -31.53 -28.34
C GLN A 295 -7.86 -31.38 -28.64
N GLY A 296 -8.47 -30.23 -28.31
CA GLY A 296 -9.91 -29.98 -28.51
C GLY A 296 -10.80 -30.46 -27.36
N GLU A 297 -10.23 -30.96 -26.28
CA GLU A 297 -10.97 -31.50 -25.14
C GLU A 297 -11.43 -30.39 -24.17
N MET A 298 -12.70 -30.37 -23.81
CA MET A 298 -13.24 -29.36 -22.90
C MET A 298 -12.97 -29.72 -21.43
N LYS A 299 -12.00 -29.04 -20.79
CA LYS A 299 -11.52 -29.21 -19.41
C LYS A 299 -12.06 -28.15 -18.46
N PHE A 300 -12.45 -28.51 -17.25
CA PHE A 300 -12.82 -27.51 -16.24
C PHE A 300 -11.59 -26.74 -15.76
N LEU A 301 -11.71 -25.42 -15.67
CA LEU A 301 -10.76 -24.55 -14.97
C LEU A 301 -10.72 -24.90 -13.47
N LEU A 302 -11.90 -24.98 -12.85
CA LEU A 302 -12.15 -25.51 -11.52
C LEU A 302 -13.17 -26.64 -11.60
N LEU A 303 -12.85 -27.83 -11.08
CA LEU A 303 -13.78 -28.96 -11.09
C LEU A 303 -14.95 -28.68 -10.13
N PRO A 304 -16.18 -29.15 -10.42
CA PRO A 304 -17.31 -28.98 -9.51
C PRO A 304 -17.05 -29.51 -8.09
N ALA A 305 -16.32 -30.62 -7.97
CA ALA A 305 -15.93 -31.18 -6.67
C ALA A 305 -14.95 -30.26 -5.91
N ASP A 306 -14.04 -29.59 -6.62
CA ASP A 306 -13.09 -28.64 -6.03
C ASP A 306 -13.83 -27.38 -5.54
N GLU A 307 -14.87 -26.94 -6.28
CA GLU A 307 -15.74 -25.84 -5.86
C GLU A 307 -16.52 -26.19 -4.58
N ASP A 308 -17.07 -27.41 -4.49
CA ASP A 308 -17.74 -27.88 -3.28
C ASP A 308 -16.79 -27.94 -2.08
N ASN A 309 -15.52 -28.32 -2.31
CA ASN A 309 -14.51 -28.33 -1.27
C ASN A 309 -14.13 -26.91 -0.82
N CYS A 310 -14.01 -25.95 -1.74
CA CYS A 310 -13.79 -24.54 -1.41
C CYS A 310 -14.95 -23.99 -0.56
N LYS A 311 -16.20 -24.33 -0.91
CA LYS A 311 -17.38 -23.94 -0.12
C LYS A 311 -17.37 -24.54 1.28
N LYS A 312 -17.00 -25.81 1.44
CA LYS A 312 -16.84 -26.45 2.75
C LYS A 312 -15.75 -25.79 3.58
N LEU A 313 -14.59 -25.51 2.99
CA LEU A 313 -13.51 -24.80 3.67
C LEU A 313 -13.97 -23.43 4.17
N ILE A 314 -14.62 -22.63 3.32
CA ILE A 314 -15.18 -21.33 3.69
C ILE A 314 -16.22 -21.48 4.82
N HIS A 315 -17.07 -22.51 4.74
CA HIS A 315 -18.06 -22.80 5.77
C HIS A 315 -17.41 -23.09 7.13
N ASP A 316 -16.42 -23.98 7.17
CA ASP A 316 -15.70 -24.37 8.38
C ASP A 316 -15.04 -23.14 9.01
N ILE A 317 -14.31 -22.34 8.23
CA ILE A 317 -13.65 -21.10 8.69
C ILE A 317 -14.68 -20.09 9.22
N ASN A 318 -15.81 -19.91 8.51
CA ASN A 318 -16.85 -18.98 8.96
C ASN A 318 -17.42 -19.40 10.32
N GLN A 319 -17.70 -20.69 10.53
CA GLN A 319 -18.16 -21.17 11.84
C GLN A 319 -17.16 -20.85 12.96
N HIS A 320 -15.88 -21.05 12.68
CA HIS A 320 -14.78 -20.73 13.58
C HIS A 320 -14.69 -19.23 13.93
N PHE A 321 -14.96 -18.33 12.97
CA PHE A 321 -15.09 -16.90 13.25
C PHE A 321 -16.28 -16.53 14.14
N PHE A 322 -17.34 -17.35 14.18
CA PHE A 322 -18.47 -17.14 15.09
C PHE A 322 -18.37 -17.92 16.42
N ALA A 323 -17.38 -18.78 16.57
CA ALA A 323 -17.14 -19.49 17.82
C ALA A 323 -16.70 -18.54 18.94
N GLU A 324 -17.08 -18.84 20.19
CA GLU A 324 -16.68 -18.04 21.36
C GLU A 324 -15.16 -18.05 21.58
N LYS A 325 -14.50 -19.15 21.22
CA LYS A 325 -13.05 -19.29 21.29
C LYS A 325 -12.47 -19.42 19.89
N LYS A 326 -11.43 -18.63 19.62
CA LYS A 326 -10.63 -18.74 18.41
C LYS A 326 -9.56 -19.80 18.68
N VAL A 327 -9.55 -20.84 17.85
CA VAL A 327 -8.62 -21.97 17.97
C VAL A 327 -8.11 -22.30 16.57
N PRO A 328 -6.85 -22.75 16.43
CA PRO A 328 -6.34 -23.18 15.14
C PRO A 328 -7.27 -24.19 14.46
N LEU A 329 -7.34 -24.12 13.13
CA LEU A 329 -8.18 -25.02 12.34
C LEU A 329 -7.68 -26.46 12.45
N GLU A 330 -8.63 -27.40 12.37
CA GLU A 330 -8.30 -28.81 12.37
C GLU A 330 -7.55 -29.19 11.08
N LYS A 331 -6.66 -30.18 11.18
CA LYS A 331 -5.87 -30.66 10.04
C LYS A 331 -6.74 -31.09 8.84
N GLU A 332 -7.92 -31.63 9.09
CA GLU A 332 -8.88 -31.99 8.01
C GLU A 332 -9.34 -30.75 7.22
N THR A 333 -9.45 -29.59 7.87
CA THR A 333 -9.79 -28.32 7.22
C THR A 333 -8.61 -27.78 6.42
N GLU A 334 -7.39 -27.86 6.97
CA GLU A 334 -6.15 -27.49 6.26
C GLU A 334 -5.93 -28.37 5.01
N GLU A 335 -6.17 -29.67 5.08
CA GLU A 335 -6.03 -30.59 3.94
C GLU A 335 -6.92 -30.20 2.74
N LYS A 336 -7.99 -29.42 2.96
CA LYS A 336 -8.83 -28.88 1.87
C LYS A 336 -8.13 -27.79 1.05
N LEU A 337 -7.02 -27.22 1.50
CA LEU A 337 -6.24 -26.28 0.70
C LEU A 337 -5.53 -26.95 -0.47
N THR A 338 -5.26 -28.26 -0.39
CA THR A 338 -4.61 -29.02 -1.48
C THR A 338 -5.38 -28.94 -2.81
N TYR A 339 -6.69 -28.68 -2.76
CA TYR A 339 -7.51 -28.50 -3.96
C TYR A 339 -7.23 -27.20 -4.72
N THR A 340 -6.56 -26.23 -4.07
CA THR A 340 -6.17 -24.94 -4.67
C THR A 340 -4.81 -25.00 -5.36
N GLU A 341 -4.00 -26.03 -5.08
CA GLU A 341 -2.62 -26.15 -5.56
C GLU A 341 -2.54 -26.17 -7.10
N GLY A 342 -1.64 -25.35 -7.65
CA GLY A 342 -1.39 -25.26 -9.10
C GLY A 342 -2.51 -24.57 -9.90
N ARG A 343 -3.68 -24.32 -9.31
CA ARG A 343 -4.83 -23.70 -9.98
C ARG A 343 -4.68 -22.19 -10.08
N GLN A 344 -4.12 -21.56 -9.04
CA GLN A 344 -3.88 -20.12 -9.02
C GLN A 344 -2.96 -19.71 -10.17
N GLU A 345 -1.85 -20.44 -10.38
CA GLU A 345 -0.85 -20.15 -11.40
C GLU A 345 -1.45 -20.28 -12.81
N LEU A 346 -2.17 -21.38 -13.06
CA LEU A 346 -2.85 -21.62 -14.33
C LEU A 346 -3.84 -20.50 -14.69
N MET A 347 -4.64 -20.05 -13.71
CA MET A 347 -5.59 -18.95 -13.92
C MET A 347 -4.89 -17.61 -14.10
N THR A 348 -3.81 -17.35 -13.34
CA THR A 348 -3.04 -16.10 -13.42
C THR A 348 -2.45 -15.90 -14.82
N GLU A 349 -1.83 -16.93 -15.40
CA GLU A 349 -1.27 -16.87 -16.76
C GLU A 349 -2.34 -16.54 -17.82
N GLU A 350 -3.54 -17.11 -17.66
CA GLU A 350 -4.63 -16.87 -18.59
C GLU A 350 -5.26 -15.49 -18.42
N ILE A 351 -5.44 -15.03 -17.17
CA ILE A 351 -5.89 -13.69 -16.84
C ILE A 351 -4.95 -12.66 -17.46
N GLN A 352 -3.63 -12.75 -17.22
CA GLN A 352 -2.65 -11.84 -17.79
C GLN A 352 -2.71 -11.79 -19.32
N SER A 353 -2.91 -12.96 -19.95
CA SER A 353 -3.03 -13.05 -21.41
C SER A 353 -4.26 -12.32 -21.96
N LEU A 354 -5.40 -12.39 -21.25
CA LEU A 354 -6.64 -11.74 -21.69
C LEU A 354 -6.64 -10.25 -21.36
N GLU A 355 -6.20 -9.86 -20.16
CA GLU A 355 -6.18 -8.46 -19.73
C GLU A 355 -5.41 -7.54 -20.67
N ALA A 356 -4.37 -8.05 -21.33
CA ALA A 356 -3.66 -7.32 -22.39
C ALA A 356 -4.59 -6.81 -23.50
N TYR A 357 -5.62 -7.57 -23.86
CA TYR A 357 -6.65 -7.17 -24.84
C TYR A 357 -7.79 -6.37 -24.20
N PHE A 358 -8.05 -6.57 -22.90
CA PHE A 358 -9.08 -5.80 -22.20
C PHE A 358 -8.77 -4.31 -22.18
N TYR A 359 -7.49 -3.93 -22.08
CA TYR A 359 -7.05 -2.54 -22.18
C TYR A 359 -7.52 -1.86 -23.48
N ASP A 360 -7.29 -2.51 -24.63
CA ASP A 360 -7.71 -2.00 -25.95
C ASP A 360 -9.25 -1.91 -26.03
N ILE A 361 -9.96 -2.88 -25.47
CA ILE A 361 -11.43 -2.88 -25.44
C ILE A 361 -11.96 -1.69 -24.64
N LYS A 362 -11.33 -1.35 -23.51
CA LYS A 362 -11.74 -0.21 -22.66
C LYS A 362 -11.58 1.13 -23.37
N SER A 363 -10.56 1.28 -24.21
CA SER A 363 -10.26 2.55 -24.88
C SER A 363 -10.97 2.70 -26.23
N GLU A 364 -11.13 1.62 -27.00
CA GLU A 364 -11.53 1.70 -28.40
C GLU A 364 -12.98 1.24 -28.69
N HIS A 365 -13.61 0.49 -27.78
CA HIS A 365 -14.86 -0.23 -28.09
C HIS A 365 -16.04 0.10 -27.16
N VAL A 366 -15.96 1.15 -26.35
CA VAL A 366 -17.02 1.57 -25.40
C VAL A 366 -18.40 1.72 -26.08
N LYS A 367 -18.45 2.42 -27.23
CA LYS A 367 -19.71 2.60 -27.97
C LYS A 367 -20.32 1.28 -28.43
N MET A 368 -19.48 0.32 -28.80
CA MET A 368 -19.94 -1.01 -29.21
C MET A 368 -20.52 -1.78 -28.01
N ILE A 369 -19.84 -1.73 -26.86
CA ILE A 369 -20.28 -2.34 -25.61
C ILE A 369 -21.67 -1.81 -25.19
N GLU A 370 -21.86 -0.49 -25.27
CA GLU A 370 -23.14 0.16 -25.00
C GLU A 370 -24.23 -0.33 -25.97
N SER A 371 -23.92 -0.41 -27.27
CA SER A 371 -24.87 -0.89 -28.29
C SER A 371 -25.29 -2.35 -28.11
N LEU A 372 -24.42 -3.18 -27.52
CA LEU A 372 -24.68 -4.58 -27.19
C LEU A 372 -25.37 -4.75 -25.82
N MET A 373 -25.67 -3.65 -25.13
CA MET A 373 -26.24 -3.64 -23.76
C MET A 373 -25.33 -4.36 -22.73
N LEU A 374 -24.03 -4.40 -22.99
CA LEU A 374 -23.03 -5.04 -22.11
C LEU A 374 -22.42 -4.08 -21.09
N GLY A 375 -22.93 -2.84 -20.99
CA GLY A 375 -22.42 -1.80 -20.09
C GLY A 375 -22.30 -2.25 -18.61
N PRO A 376 -23.33 -2.84 -18.00
CA PRO A 376 -23.25 -3.34 -16.62
C PRO A 376 -22.17 -4.40 -16.42
N LEU A 377 -22.08 -5.37 -17.34
CA LEU A 377 -21.06 -6.43 -17.29
C LEU A 377 -19.65 -5.87 -17.45
N PHE A 378 -19.48 -4.93 -18.38
CA PHE A 378 -18.22 -4.24 -18.59
C PHE A 378 -17.78 -3.49 -17.33
N HIS A 379 -18.71 -2.82 -16.63
CA HIS A 379 -18.42 -2.18 -15.36
C HIS A 379 -17.98 -3.18 -14.29
N CYS A 380 -18.69 -4.31 -14.13
CA CYS A 380 -18.31 -5.38 -13.20
C CYS A 380 -16.91 -5.96 -13.51
N LEU A 381 -16.59 -6.17 -14.79
CA LEU A 381 -15.27 -6.64 -15.23
C LEU A 381 -14.16 -5.62 -14.96
N ASN A 382 -14.44 -4.32 -15.17
CA ASN A 382 -13.50 -3.25 -14.86
C ASN A 382 -13.22 -3.17 -13.35
N THR A 383 -14.28 -3.24 -12.53
CA THR A 383 -14.16 -3.28 -11.07
C THR A 383 -13.41 -4.51 -10.61
N ALA A 384 -13.71 -5.69 -11.16
CA ALA A 384 -13.00 -6.93 -10.84
C ALA A 384 -11.52 -6.86 -11.18
N GLN A 385 -11.15 -6.32 -12.35
CA GLN A 385 -9.73 -6.13 -12.70
C GLN A 385 -9.02 -5.22 -11.69
N ASN A 386 -9.66 -4.12 -11.27
CA ASN A 386 -9.06 -3.22 -10.29
C ASN A 386 -8.85 -3.92 -8.94
N LEU A 387 -9.86 -4.66 -8.46
CA LEU A 387 -9.83 -5.35 -7.16
C LEU A 387 -8.86 -6.54 -7.13
N LEU A 388 -8.67 -7.24 -8.25
CA LEU A 388 -7.71 -8.34 -8.41
C LEU A 388 -6.30 -7.86 -8.82
N GLY A 389 -6.14 -6.57 -9.08
CA GLY A 389 -4.90 -5.96 -9.51
C GLY A 389 -3.86 -5.86 -8.39
N THR A 390 -2.74 -5.20 -8.69
CA THR A 390 -1.61 -5.05 -7.75
C THR A 390 -1.85 -4.03 -6.64
N SER A 391 -2.85 -3.15 -6.79
CA SER A 391 -3.18 -2.13 -5.80
C SER A 391 -4.34 -2.59 -4.91
N LEU A 392 -4.01 -3.21 -3.78
CA LEU A 392 -4.97 -3.75 -2.83
C LEU A 392 -6.01 -2.70 -2.37
N PHE A 393 -5.56 -1.46 -2.16
CA PHE A 393 -6.34 -0.33 -1.65
C PHE A 393 -6.83 0.63 -2.75
N VAL A 394 -7.00 0.17 -4.00
CA VAL A 394 -7.38 1.01 -5.16
C VAL A 394 -8.71 1.78 -4.95
N GLU A 395 -8.75 3.10 -5.04
CA GLU A 395 -10.04 3.81 -4.92
C GLU A 395 -10.87 3.65 -6.22
N LEU A 396 -12.04 3.00 -6.13
CA LEU A 396 -12.87 2.69 -7.31
C LEU A 396 -13.53 3.93 -7.93
N ASP A 397 -13.81 4.96 -7.12
CA ASP A 397 -14.46 6.20 -7.54
C ASP A 397 -13.49 7.29 -8.03
N ARG A 398 -12.18 7.00 -8.05
CA ARG A 398 -11.17 8.03 -8.40
C ARG A 398 -11.21 8.34 -9.90
N ILE A 399 -11.68 9.53 -10.25
CA ILE A 399 -11.61 10.05 -11.62
C ILE A 399 -10.15 10.40 -11.94
N MET A 400 -9.53 9.67 -12.86
CA MET A 400 -8.21 10.03 -13.39
C MET A 400 -8.36 11.24 -14.32
N GLU A 401 -7.88 12.41 -13.89
CA GLU A 401 -7.75 13.55 -14.79
C GLU A 401 -6.55 13.35 -15.72
N ASN A 402 -6.79 13.12 -17.00
CA ASN A 402 -5.75 13.09 -18.05
C ASN A 402 -5.27 14.51 -18.43
N LYS A 403 -4.94 15.33 -17.44
CA LYS A 403 -4.38 16.66 -17.63
C LYS A 403 -2.90 16.63 -17.29
N LEU A 404 -2.12 17.38 -18.07
CA LEU A 404 -0.71 17.60 -17.80
C LEU A 404 -0.51 18.74 -16.79
N VAL A 405 0.63 18.74 -16.13
CA VAL A 405 1.10 19.79 -15.23
C VAL A 405 1.59 20.96 -16.07
N ASP A 406 0.79 22.02 -16.09
CA ASP A 406 1.15 23.32 -16.64
C ASP A 406 1.91 24.20 -15.62
N GLU A 407 2.42 25.35 -16.07
CA GLU A 407 3.19 26.27 -15.21
C GLU A 407 2.37 26.86 -14.06
N GLU A 408 1.08 27.14 -14.30
CA GLU A 408 0.19 27.73 -13.29
C GLU A 408 -0.08 26.73 -12.17
N TYR A 409 -0.42 25.49 -12.52
CA TYR A 409 -0.67 24.42 -11.58
C TYR A 409 0.58 24.09 -10.76
N LEU A 410 1.75 24.01 -11.42
CA LEU A 410 3.03 23.79 -10.74
C LEU A 410 3.35 24.91 -9.74
N LEU A 411 3.20 26.18 -10.15
CA LEU A 411 3.48 27.33 -9.30
C LEU A 411 2.53 27.39 -8.09
N ASN A 412 1.25 27.09 -8.30
CA ASN A 412 0.25 27.02 -7.22
C ASN A 412 0.60 25.92 -6.22
N ALA A 413 0.95 24.72 -6.69
CA ALA A 413 1.37 23.61 -5.84
C ALA A 413 2.63 23.94 -5.02
N GLN A 414 3.65 24.55 -5.65
CA GLN A 414 4.85 25.02 -4.97
C GLN A 414 4.51 26.05 -3.88
N ASN A 415 3.71 27.05 -4.21
CA ASN A 415 3.36 28.11 -3.25
C ASN A 415 2.54 27.58 -2.08
N GLU A 416 1.54 26.73 -2.32
CA GLU A 416 0.73 26.13 -1.26
C GLU A 416 1.61 25.31 -0.30
N LEU A 417 2.48 24.46 -0.83
CA LEU A 417 3.35 23.61 -0.02
C LEU A 417 4.33 24.42 0.83
N ILE A 418 4.97 25.44 0.23
CA ILE A 418 5.93 26.29 0.94
C ILE A 418 5.24 27.13 2.03
N LEU A 419 4.02 27.61 1.79
CA LEU A 419 3.23 28.31 2.81
C LEU A 419 2.95 27.40 4.01
N LYS A 420 2.48 26.17 3.77
CA LYS A 420 2.20 25.18 4.82
C LYS A 420 3.47 24.81 5.61
N LEU A 421 4.58 24.54 4.93
CA LEU A 421 5.87 24.27 5.58
C LEU A 421 6.36 25.48 6.40
N SER A 422 6.16 26.70 5.90
CA SER A 422 6.54 27.92 6.61
C SER A 422 5.71 28.12 7.89
N ASP A 423 4.42 27.80 7.85
CA ASP A 423 3.55 27.82 9.03
C ASP A 423 3.97 26.79 10.07
N LEU A 424 4.22 25.56 9.63
CA LEU A 424 4.73 24.47 10.48
C LEU A 424 6.03 24.89 11.16
N PHE A 425 6.99 25.44 10.40
CA PHE A 425 8.30 25.84 10.91
C PHE A 425 8.30 27.07 11.82
N ARG A 426 7.19 27.82 11.85
CA ARG A 426 6.98 28.92 12.79
C ARG A 426 6.41 28.43 14.12
N LYS A 427 5.57 27.40 14.09
CA LYS A 427 4.89 26.86 15.27
C LYS A 427 5.75 25.87 16.05
N ASN A 428 6.67 25.18 15.38
CA ASN A 428 7.44 24.08 15.95
C ASN A 428 8.88 24.45 16.34
N SER A 429 9.45 23.63 17.25
CA SER A 429 10.83 23.76 17.70
C SER A 429 11.84 23.50 16.57
N LYS A 430 13.09 23.91 16.77
CA LYS A 430 14.17 23.62 15.80
C LYS A 430 14.40 22.11 15.59
N TYR A 431 14.09 21.28 16.59
CA TYR A 431 14.27 19.82 16.52
C TYR A 431 13.24 19.22 15.57
N VAL A 432 11.96 19.56 15.77
CA VAL A 432 10.87 19.15 14.90
C VAL A 432 11.09 19.62 13.46
N ASN A 433 11.49 20.89 13.28
CA ASN A 433 11.77 21.40 11.94
C ASN A 433 12.91 20.65 11.24
N ARG A 434 13.96 20.25 11.97
CA ARG A 434 15.06 19.44 11.42
C ARG A 434 14.62 18.01 11.11
N GLY A 435 13.81 17.39 11.97
CA GLY A 435 13.23 16.07 11.70
C GLY A 435 12.37 16.06 10.44
N VAL A 436 11.51 17.09 10.27
CA VAL A 436 10.73 17.27 9.03
C VAL A 436 11.62 17.44 7.81
N MET A 437 12.66 18.26 7.90
CA MET A 437 13.61 18.42 6.78
C MET A 437 14.29 17.09 6.43
N ALA A 438 14.78 16.34 7.42
CA ALA A 438 15.42 15.05 7.22
C ALA A 438 14.47 14.05 6.53
N ASN A 439 13.26 13.91 7.08
CA ASN A 439 12.25 12.96 6.60
C ASN A 439 11.63 13.32 5.24
N THR A 440 11.84 14.54 4.74
CA THR A 440 11.35 14.97 3.42
C THR A 440 12.47 15.00 2.39
N ILE A 441 13.71 15.34 2.78
CA ILE A 441 14.86 15.36 1.87
C ILE A 441 15.13 13.97 1.28
N ASN A 442 15.02 12.90 2.07
CA ASN A 442 15.18 11.52 1.57
C ASN A 442 14.07 11.11 0.58
N LYS A 443 12.91 11.77 0.60
CA LYS A 443 11.79 11.55 -0.33
C LYS A 443 11.96 12.32 -1.65
N MET A 444 12.83 13.33 -1.69
CA MET A 444 13.08 14.11 -2.91
C MET A 444 13.89 13.31 -3.94
N PRO A 445 13.78 13.62 -5.24
CA PRO A 445 14.75 13.21 -6.25
C PRO A 445 16.17 13.65 -5.85
N VAL A 446 17.18 12.84 -6.21
CA VAL A 446 18.59 13.19 -5.95
C VAL A 446 18.92 14.49 -6.68
N PHE A 447 19.39 15.48 -5.92
CA PHE A 447 19.70 16.83 -6.43
C PHE A 447 21.20 17.06 -6.66
N PHE A 448 22.03 16.03 -6.45
CA PHE A 448 23.46 16.05 -6.72
C PHE A 448 23.76 15.74 -8.18
N GLN A 449 24.75 16.44 -8.75
CA GLN A 449 25.16 16.27 -10.15
C GLN A 449 26.40 15.38 -10.29
N SER A 450 27.15 15.17 -9.21
CA SER A 450 28.38 14.39 -9.21
C SER A 450 28.65 13.66 -7.90
N VAL A 451 29.51 12.64 -7.95
CA VAL A 451 30.05 11.94 -6.76
C VAL A 451 30.77 12.91 -5.81
N ASN A 452 31.44 13.92 -6.37
CA ASN A 452 32.10 14.94 -5.56
C ASN A 452 31.08 15.78 -4.79
N ASP A 453 29.94 16.12 -5.39
CA ASP A 453 28.88 16.88 -4.71
C ASP A 453 28.35 16.09 -3.50
N VAL A 454 28.19 14.78 -3.64
CA VAL A 454 27.77 13.87 -2.55
C VAL A 454 28.81 13.84 -1.45
N THR A 455 30.08 13.60 -1.81
CA THR A 455 31.21 13.56 -0.87
C THR A 455 31.33 14.86 -0.09
N ASP A 456 31.31 15.99 -0.80
CA ASP A 456 31.41 17.32 -0.21
C ASP A 456 30.23 17.61 0.71
N TYR A 457 29.01 17.20 0.34
CA TYR A 457 27.84 17.39 1.19
C TYR A 457 27.98 16.60 2.51
N ILE A 458 28.34 15.32 2.45
CA ILE A 458 28.51 14.48 3.63
C ILE A 458 29.60 15.06 4.54
N LYS A 459 30.77 15.36 3.97
CA LYS A 459 31.91 15.91 4.70
C LYS A 459 31.55 17.23 5.39
N ASN A 460 31.02 18.20 4.64
CA ASN A 460 30.65 19.50 5.19
C ASN A 460 29.61 19.38 6.32
N THR A 461 28.67 18.44 6.19
CA THR A 461 27.62 18.25 7.20
C THR A 461 28.17 17.73 8.52
N LEU A 462 29.12 16.78 8.47
CA LEU A 462 29.79 16.22 9.64
C LEU A 462 30.73 17.25 10.30
N GLU A 463 31.50 17.99 9.51
CA GLU A 463 32.40 19.04 10.01
C GLU A 463 31.64 20.16 10.73
N GLN A 464 30.46 20.53 10.21
CA GLN A 464 29.58 21.53 10.81
C GLN A 464 28.77 21.00 12.02
N CYS A 465 28.87 19.72 12.34
CA CYS A 465 28.23 19.13 13.51
C CYS A 465 29.17 19.14 14.72
N HIS A 466 29.02 20.15 15.58
CA HIS A 466 29.78 20.26 16.83
C HIS A 466 29.14 19.52 18.01
N ASP A 467 27.92 19.01 17.84
CA ASP A 467 27.28 18.14 18.81
C ASP A 467 27.80 16.71 18.62
N LYS A 468 28.56 16.23 19.62
CA LYS A 468 29.17 14.89 19.59
C LYS A 468 28.13 13.79 19.69
N ALA A 469 27.06 14.00 20.46
CA ALA A 469 25.99 13.01 20.61
C ALA A 469 25.23 12.86 19.29
N GLU A 470 24.83 13.99 18.68
CA GLU A 470 24.16 14.00 17.36
C GLU A 470 25.03 13.34 16.28
N LYS A 471 26.32 13.69 16.24
CA LYS A 471 27.27 13.12 15.27
C LYS A 471 27.41 11.60 15.43
N THR A 472 27.53 11.12 16.67
CA THR A 472 27.68 9.69 16.96
C THR A 472 26.45 8.90 16.55
N ALA A 473 25.25 9.41 16.88
CA ALA A 473 24.00 8.82 16.46
C ALA A 473 23.91 8.66 14.94
N CYS A 474 24.18 9.74 14.20
CA CYS A 474 24.15 9.71 12.74
C CYS A 474 25.08 8.65 12.16
N ILE A 475 26.29 8.54 12.70
CA ILE A 475 27.31 7.62 12.18
C ILE A 475 26.94 6.17 12.46
N ASN A 476 26.46 5.87 13.67
CA ASN A 476 26.06 4.51 14.03
C ASN A 476 24.82 4.06 13.24
N ILE A 477 23.84 4.94 13.04
CA ILE A 477 22.67 4.65 12.21
C ILE A 477 23.05 4.47 10.74
N ILE A 478 23.96 5.29 10.20
CA ILE A 478 24.40 5.10 8.82
C ILE A 478 25.21 3.80 8.68
N ARG A 479 25.99 3.42 9.69
CA ARG A 479 26.73 2.14 9.70
C ARG A 479 25.83 0.92 9.72
N SER A 480 24.71 0.97 10.44
CA SER A 480 23.75 -0.14 10.42
C SER A 480 23.10 -0.35 9.05
N LEU A 481 23.15 0.64 8.14
CA LEU A 481 22.75 0.46 6.74
C LEU A 481 23.71 -0.43 5.95
N TYR A 482 24.96 -0.60 6.40
CA TYR A 482 25.96 -1.44 5.72
C TYR A 482 25.84 -2.91 6.09
N GLU A 483 25.30 -3.18 7.28
CA GLU A 483 25.26 -4.51 7.89
C GLU A 483 23.96 -5.27 7.55
N ASN A 484 22.95 -4.55 7.05
CA ASN A 484 21.73 -5.10 6.46
C ASN A 484 21.92 -5.35 4.95
#